data_AF-A0AAV3FQN8-F1
#
_entry.id   AF-A0AAV3FQN8-F1
#
_cell.length_a   1.000
_cell.length_b   1.000
_cell.length_c   1.000
_cell.angle_alpha   90.00
_cell.angle_beta   90.00
_cell.angle_gamma   90.00
#
_symmetry.space_group_name_H-M   'P 1'
#
loop_
_entity.id
_entity.type
_entity.pdbx_description
1 polymer ?
#
loop_
_entity_poly.entity_id
_entity_poly.type
_entity_poly.pdbx_seq_one_letter_code
_entity_poly.pdbx_strand_id
1 'polypeptide(L)' 'MGHDMYPESWTHTYGSYLWHKNIDLGVIAQVLGHKGITMLVEVYGHTLNEKIQQKFEEIKHFL' A
#
# COMPACT_ATOMS: atom_id res chain seq x y z
N MET A 1 24.29 20.07 -2.04
CA MET A 1 22.87 19.70 -1.87
C MET A 1 22.59 18.55 -2.82
N GLY A 2 22.36 17.33 -2.34
CA GLY A 2 22.14 16.19 -3.25
C GLY A 2 22.40 14.80 -2.68
N HIS A 3 22.48 14.63 -1.35
CA HIS A 3 22.78 13.34 -0.73
C HIS A 3 21.69 12.83 0.22
N ASP A 4 20.47 13.38 0.13
CA ASP A 4 19.35 13.02 1.01
C ASP A 4 18.03 12.82 0.24
N MET A 5 18.09 12.27 -0.98
CA MET A 5 16.87 11.71 -1.58
C MET A 5 16.57 10.40 -0.86
N TYR A 6 15.76 10.50 0.20
CA TYR A 6 15.37 9.42 1.10
C TYR A 6 15.04 8.14 0.31
N PRO A 7 15.73 7.01 0.57
CA PRO A 7 15.44 5.73 -0.09
C PRO A 7 13.99 5.27 0.04
N GLU A 8 13.25 5.83 1.01
CA GLU A 8 11.82 5.61 1.24
C GLU A 8 10.93 6.25 0.15
N SER A 9 11.29 7.43 -0.39
CA SER A 9 10.45 8.12 -1.38
C SER A 9 10.26 7.33 -2.67
N TRP A 10 11.29 6.58 -3.10
CA TRP A 10 11.20 5.75 -4.30
C TRP A 10 10.33 4.51 -4.05
N THR A 11 10.43 3.89 -2.87
CA THR A 11 9.56 2.77 -2.47
C THR A 11 8.10 3.19 -2.27
N HIS A 12 7.85 4.37 -1.71
CA HIS A 12 6.49 4.93 -1.61
C HIS A 12 5.91 5.23 -2.99
N THR A 13 6.66 5.91 -3.87
CA THR A 13 6.19 6.25 -5.22
C THR A 13 5.92 4.99 -6.05
N TYR A 14 6.85 4.04 -6.02
CA TYR A 14 6.75 2.80 -6.78
C TYR A 14 5.66 1.86 -6.22
N GLY A 15 5.56 1.75 -4.89
CA GLY A 15 4.50 1.00 -4.22
C GLY A 15 3.10 1.53 -4.55
N SER A 16 2.92 2.86 -4.52
CA SER A 16 1.67 3.52 -4.93
C SER A 16 1.33 3.25 -6.38
N TYR A 17 2.32 3.31 -7.28
CA TYR A 17 2.08 3.00 -8.69
C TYR A 17 1.58 1.56 -8.91
N LEU A 18 2.19 0.58 -8.25
CA LEU A 18 1.79 -0.83 -8.37
C LEU A 18 0.41 -1.10 -7.74
N TRP A 19 0.11 -0.46 -6.62
CA TRP A 19 -1.21 -0.57 -5.98
C TRP A 19 -2.32 0.01 -6.85
N HIS A 20 -2.10 1.17 -7.48
CA HIS A 20 -3.03 1.77 -8.44
C HIS A 20 -3.25 0.90 -9.68
N LYS A 21 -2.31 0.01 -10.00
CA LYS A 21 -2.45 -1.02 -11.04
C LYS A 21 -3.25 -2.25 -10.60
N ASN A 22 -3.86 -2.24 -9.40
CA ASN A 22 -4.55 -3.36 -8.78
C ASN A 22 -3.65 -4.59 -8.52
N ILE A 23 -2.34 -4.36 -8.31
CA ILE A 23 -1.43 -5.43 -7.90
C ILE A 23 -1.61 -5.68 -6.40
N ASP A 24 -1.62 -6.96 -6.01
CA ASP A 24 -1.76 -7.37 -4.61
C ASP A 24 -0.64 -6.81 -3.72
N LEU A 25 -1.00 -6.34 -2.53
CA LEU A 25 -0.05 -5.73 -1.59
C LEU A 25 0.99 -6.73 -1.07
N GLY A 26 0.63 -8.01 -0.93
CA GLY A 26 1.58 -9.06 -0.56
C GLY A 26 2.63 -9.30 -1.64
N VAL A 27 2.26 -9.11 -2.91
CA VAL A 27 3.21 -9.12 -4.04
C VAL A 27 4.09 -7.88 -4.03
N ILE A 28 3.52 -6.69 -3.81
CA ILE A 28 4.26 -5.43 -3.69
C ILE A 28 5.25 -5.50 -2.51
N ALA A 29 4.85 -6.07 -1.38
CA ALA A 29 5.70 -6.28 -0.20
C ALA A 29 6.93 -7.14 -0.52
N GLN A 30 6.74 -8.23 -1.27
CA GLN A 30 7.85 -9.11 -1.68
C GLN A 30 8.81 -8.41 -2.65
N VAL A 31 8.31 -7.59 -3.57
CA VAL A 31 9.13 -6.84 -4.52
C VAL A 31 9.94 -5.74 -3.82
N LEU A 32 9.36 -5.09 -2.81
CA LEU A 32 10.00 -3.99 -2.07
C LEU A 32 10.88 -4.49 -0.90
N GLY A 33 10.75 -5.74 -0.49
CA GLY A 33 11.48 -6.34 0.63
C GLY A 33 11.08 -5.76 1.99
N HIS A 34 11.94 -5.92 3.00
CA HIS A 34 11.64 -5.55 4.39
C HIS A 34 11.24 -4.08 4.59
N LYS A 35 11.80 -3.15 3.80
CA LYS A 35 11.41 -1.73 3.83
C LYS A 35 10.01 -1.48 3.27
N GLY A 36 9.61 -2.30 2.30
CA GLY A 36 8.26 -2.30 1.75
C GLY A 36 7.22 -2.68 2.79
N ILE A 37 7.51 -3.66 3.65
CA ILE A 37 6.57 -4.16 4.67
C ILE A 37 6.22 -3.07 5.68
N THR A 38 7.20 -2.34 6.22
CA THR A 38 6.96 -1.24 7.17
C THR A 38 6.09 -0.15 6.53
N MET A 39 6.45 0.28 5.32
CA MET A 39 5.67 1.24 4.56
C MET A 39 4.23 0.75 4.28
N LEU A 40 4.08 -0.56 4.03
CA LEU A 40 2.80 -1.17 3.82
C LEU A 40 1.89 -1.13 5.04
N VAL A 41 2.47 -1.40 6.21
CA VAL A 41 1.75 -1.32 7.48
C VAL A 41 1.37 0.12 7.82
N GLU A 42 2.29 1.08 7.61
CA GLU A 42 2.09 2.48 7.97
C GLU A 42 1.12 3.23 7.03
N VAL A 43 1.25 3.05 5.71
CA VAL A 43 0.46 3.78 4.73
C VAL A 43 -0.77 2.98 4.31
N TYR A 44 -0.58 1.70 3.99
CA TYR A 44 -1.66 0.89 3.45
C TYR A 44 -2.48 0.19 4.52
N GLY A 45 -1.99 0.03 5.76
CA GLY A 45 -2.76 -0.57 6.84
C GLY A 45 -4.07 0.18 7.11
N HIS A 46 -4.00 1.51 7.17
CA HIS A 46 -5.17 2.38 7.35
C HIS A 46 -6.10 2.34 6.13
N THR A 47 -5.56 2.56 4.93
CA THR A 47 -6.36 2.55 3.68
C THR A 47 -6.98 1.20 3.37
N LEU A 48 -6.30 0.09 3.72
CA LEU A 48 -6.82 -1.25 3.56
C LEU A 48 -8.02 -1.46 4.48
N ASN A 49 -7.93 -1.01 5.73
CA ASN A 49 -9.05 -1.07 6.65
C ASN A 49 -10.26 -0.28 6.11
N GLU A 50 -10.04 0.93 5.60
CA GLU A 50 -11.10 1.73 4.97
C GLU A 50 -11.73 1.02 3.76
N LYS A 51 -10.92 0.44 2.86
CA LYS A 51 -11.43 -0.34 1.72
C LYS A 51 -12.20 -1.58 2.17
N ILE A 52 -11.74 -2.27 3.20
CA ILE A 52 -12.43 -3.44 3.76
C ILE A 52 -13.78 -3.01 4.33
N GLN A 53 -13.82 -1.92 5.10
CA GLN A 53 -15.07 -1.38 5.64
C GLN A 53 -16.04 -0.98 4.53
N GLN A 54 -15.57 -0.28 3.49
CA GLN A 54 -16.40 0.05 2.32
C GLN A 54 -16.98 -1.18 1.63
N LYS A 55 -16.15 -2.20 1.36
CA LYS A 55 -16.63 -3.45 0.76
C LYS A 55 -17.59 -4.22 1.68
N PHE A 56 -17.38 -4.15 2.99
CA PHE A 56 -18.25 -4.80 3.96
C PHE A 56 -19.62 -4.11 4.03
N GLU A 57 -19.66 -2.77 4.01
CA GLU A 57 -20.91 -2.01 3.91
C GLU A 57 -21.63 -2.24 2.57
N GLU A 58 -20.89 -2.34 1.45
CA GLU A 58 -21.48 -2.74 0.17
C GLU A 58 -22.16 -4.11 0.27
N ILE A 59 -21.49 -5.12 0.84
CA ILE A 59 -22.07 -6.45 1.03
C ILE A 59 -23.30 -6.40 1.94
N LYS A 60 -23.29 -5.60 3.01
CA LYS A 60 -24.47 -5.41 3.88
C LYS A 60 -25.66 -4.83 3.14
N HIS A 61 -25.45 -4.00 2.12
CA HIS A 61 -26.54 -3.45 1.31
C HIS A 61 -27.12 -4.48 0.30
N PHE A 62 -26.41 -5.57 0.02
CA PHE A 62 -26.88 -6.65 -0.85
C PHE A 62 -27.56 -7.80 -0.09
N LEU A 63 -27.49 -7.82 1.25
CA LEU A 63 -28.17 -8.77 2.14
C LEU A 63 -29.47 -8.16 2.69
#